data_AF-A0A935H059-F1
#
_entry.id   AF-A0A935H059-F1
#
_cell.length_a   1.000
_cell.length_b   1.000
_cell.length_c   1.000
_cell.angle_alpha   90.00
_cell.angle_beta   90.00
_cell.angle_gamma   90.00
#
_symmetry.space_group_name_H-M   'P 1'
#
loop_
_entity.id
_entity.type
_entity.pdbx_description
1 polymer ?
#
loop_
_entity_poly.entity_id
_entity_poly.type
_entity_poly.pdbx_seq_one_letter_code
_entity_poly.pdbx_strand_id
1 'polypeptide(L)'
;MTDDMESRIYSRLAALDNEIASLRNSYLLINKRYSNALLNMKALTSSTLEAAMRAARAAEQSALACENATKAAISSASQSVIEAAEAAANAAGQAALAASEAAAAASAAASAAATAAAIQAEETAVQASAEAARATERATIAAAAAAKMANEAFTVARTLKKSGE
;
A
#
# COMPACT_ATOMS: atom_id res chain seq x y z
N MET A 1 14.64 68.62 -20.09
CA MET A 1 13.92 67.51 -20.76
C MET A 1 14.78 66.26 -20.88
N THR A 2 16.06 66.35 -21.27
CA THR A 2 17.00 65.22 -21.32
C THR A 2 17.31 64.61 -19.95
N ASP A 3 17.48 65.43 -18.92
CA ASP A 3 17.78 65.00 -17.53
C ASP A 3 16.62 64.21 -16.87
N ASP A 4 15.36 64.58 -17.17
CA ASP A 4 14.17 63.86 -16.71
C ASP A 4 14.00 62.49 -17.39
N MET A 5 14.37 62.40 -18.68
CA MET A 5 14.41 61.12 -19.40
C MET A 5 15.50 60.19 -18.87
N GLU A 6 16.68 60.72 -18.57
CA GLU A 6 17.79 59.95 -18.01
C GLU A 6 17.45 59.43 -16.60
N SER A 7 16.84 60.25 -15.74
CA SER A 7 16.34 59.84 -14.43
C SER A 7 15.26 58.73 -14.51
N ARG A 8 14.34 58.82 -15.48
CA ARG A 8 13.35 57.77 -15.76
C ARG A 8 13.98 56.46 -16.22
N ILE A 9 15.04 56.53 -17.03
CA ILE A 9 15.76 55.33 -17.49
C ILE A 9 16.48 54.66 -16.31
N TYR A 10 17.21 55.41 -15.48
CA TYR A 10 17.90 54.84 -14.32
C TYR A 10 16.94 54.25 -13.28
N SER A 11 15.81 54.91 -13.02
CA SER A 11 14.80 54.35 -12.12
C SER A 11 14.18 53.06 -12.65
N ARG A 12 13.98 52.95 -13.97
CA ARG A 12 13.49 51.71 -14.59
C ARG A 12 14.54 50.60 -14.57
N LEU A 13 15.82 50.92 -14.80
CA LEU A 13 16.94 49.98 -14.66
C LEU A 13 17.02 49.44 -13.22
N ALA A 14 16.97 50.31 -12.22
CA ALA A 14 16.97 49.92 -10.82
C ALA A 14 15.77 49.03 -10.45
N ALA A 15 14.58 49.32 -11.00
CA ALA A 15 13.40 48.46 -10.82
C ALA A 15 13.60 47.07 -11.45
N LEU A 16 14.15 47.00 -12.67
CA LEU A 16 14.45 45.74 -13.35
C LEU A 16 15.52 44.93 -12.62
N ASP A 17 16.57 45.57 -12.11
CA ASP A 17 17.61 44.90 -11.32
C ASP A 17 17.02 44.28 -10.04
N ASN A 18 16.09 44.99 -9.39
CA ASN A 18 15.37 44.46 -8.23
C ASN A 18 14.44 43.29 -8.59
N GLU A 19 13.73 43.35 -9.72
CA GLU A 19 12.90 42.25 -10.21
C GLU A 19 13.75 41.01 -10.55
N ILE A 20 14.90 41.20 -11.21
CA ILE A 20 15.85 40.12 -11.52
C ILE A 20 16.40 39.50 -10.24
N ALA A 21 16.79 40.31 -9.25
CA ALA A 21 17.26 39.82 -7.96
C ALA A 21 16.16 39.01 -7.24
N SER A 22 14.92 39.51 -7.23
CA SER A 22 13.76 38.81 -6.67
C SER A 22 13.46 37.49 -7.38
N LEU A 23 13.53 37.47 -8.71
CA LEU A 23 13.31 36.27 -9.52
C LEU A 23 14.39 35.22 -9.24
N ARG A 24 15.66 35.63 -9.17
CA ARG A 24 16.78 34.73 -8.81
C ARG A 24 16.58 34.13 -7.42
N ASN A 25 16.23 34.95 -6.43
CA ASN A 25 15.97 34.47 -5.07
C ASN A 25 14.79 33.49 -5.03
N SER A 26 13.71 33.79 -5.75
CA SER A 26 12.54 32.92 -5.85
C SER A 26 12.88 31.59 -6.52
N TYR A 27 13.65 31.62 -7.60
CA TYR A 27 14.13 30.43 -8.29
C TYR A 27 14.97 29.53 -7.38
N LEU A 28 15.91 30.11 -6.63
CA LEU A 28 16.73 29.37 -5.67
C LEU A 28 15.87 28.71 -4.57
N LEU A 29 14.85 29.43 -4.07
CA LEU A 29 13.92 28.88 -3.08
C LEU A 29 13.10 27.72 -3.64
N ILE A 30 12.57 27.86 -4.86
CA ILE A 30 11.80 26.81 -5.53
C ILE A 30 12.68 25.58 -5.78
N ASN A 31 13.89 25.77 -6.29
CA ASN A 31 14.82 24.67 -6.55
C ASN A 31 15.17 23.90 -5.26
N LYS A 32 15.39 24.61 -4.14
CA LYS A 32 15.61 24.00 -2.83
C LYS A 32 14.40 23.19 -2.35
N ARG A 33 13.19 23.74 -2.48
CA ARG A 33 11.94 23.04 -2.11
C ARG A 33 11.70 21.81 -2.97
N TYR A 34 11.94 21.92 -4.27
CA TYR A 34 11.78 20.82 -5.22
C TYR A 34 12.76 19.68 -4.92
N SER A 35 14.04 19.99 -4.67
CA SER A 35 15.04 19.02 -4.25
C SER A 35 14.64 18.29 -2.96
N ASN A 36 14.15 19.02 -1.96
CA ASN A 36 13.66 18.43 -0.71
C ASN A 36 12.42 17.55 -0.94
N ALA A 37 11.50 17.95 -1.81
CA ALA A 37 10.30 17.17 -2.13
C ALA A 37 10.67 15.83 -2.79
N LEU A 38 11.63 15.84 -3.73
CA LEU A 38 12.14 14.62 -4.36
C LEU A 38 12.78 13.66 -3.35
N LEU A 39 13.60 14.17 -2.43
CA LEU A 39 14.20 13.36 -1.36
C LEU A 39 13.11 12.71 -0.47
N ASN A 40 12.07 13.47 -0.12
CA ASN A 40 10.96 12.95 0.67
C ASN A 40 10.14 11.90 -0.11
N MET A 41 9.91 12.10 -1.41
CA MET A 41 9.23 11.12 -2.25
C MET A 41 10.01 9.81 -2.36
N LYS A 42 11.35 9.88 -2.42
CA LYS A 42 12.20 8.69 -2.40
C LYS A 42 12.05 7.89 -1.11
N ALA A 43 12.09 8.57 0.04
CA ALA A 43 11.88 7.95 1.34
C ALA A 43 10.47 7.34 1.47
N LEU A 44 9.46 8.07 1.00
CA LEU A 44 8.07 7.60 1.00
C LEU A 44 7.89 6.37 0.11
N THR A 45 8.49 6.35 -1.09
CA THR A 45 8.44 5.20 -2.01
C THR A 45 9.06 3.96 -1.38
N SER A 46 10.22 4.11 -0.75
CA SER A 46 10.88 3.01 -0.03
C SER A 46 10.02 2.49 1.13
N SER A 47 9.44 3.39 1.92
CA SER A 47 8.61 3.01 3.08
C SER A 47 7.31 2.34 2.66
N THR A 48 6.67 2.81 1.60
CA THR A 48 5.42 2.25 1.06
C THR A 48 5.65 0.89 0.41
N LEU A 49 6.78 0.68 -0.29
CA LEU A 49 7.19 -0.65 -0.74
C LEU A 49 7.33 -1.61 0.46
N GLU A 50 8.07 -1.21 1.49
CA GLU A 50 8.28 -2.07 2.66
C GLU A 50 6.94 -2.41 3.35
N ALA A 51 6.05 -1.42 3.48
CA ALA A 51 4.71 -1.62 4.00
C ALA A 51 3.91 -2.62 3.15
N ALA A 52 3.96 -2.51 1.82
CA ALA A 52 3.29 -3.43 0.90
C ALA A 52 3.82 -4.87 1.07
N MET A 53 5.14 -5.04 1.19
CA MET A 53 5.74 -6.37 1.41
C MET A 53 5.35 -6.98 2.76
N ARG A 54 5.36 -6.17 3.83
CA ARG A 54 4.96 -6.62 5.17
C ARG A 54 3.48 -7.02 5.20
N ALA A 55 2.62 -6.23 4.56
CA ALA A 55 1.20 -6.54 4.43
C ALA A 55 0.95 -7.82 3.62
N ALA A 56 1.70 -8.01 2.52
CA ALA A 56 1.62 -9.25 1.74
C ALA A 56 2.01 -10.49 2.56
N ARG A 57 3.10 -10.40 3.34
CA ARG A 57 3.51 -11.48 4.24
C ARG A 57 2.46 -11.75 5.32
N ALA A 58 1.83 -10.72 5.87
CA ALA A 58 0.74 -10.88 6.81
C ALA A 58 -0.45 -11.62 6.17
N ALA A 59 -0.82 -11.28 4.95
CA ALA A 59 -1.87 -11.99 4.20
C ALA A 59 -1.52 -13.47 3.96
N GLU A 60 -0.28 -13.77 3.56
CA GLU A 60 0.22 -15.14 3.38
C GLU A 60 0.17 -15.94 4.70
N GLN A 61 0.58 -15.33 5.82
CA GLN A 61 0.53 -15.97 7.14
C GLN A 61 -0.90 -16.21 7.63
N SER A 62 -1.80 -15.25 7.42
CA SER A 62 -3.22 -15.41 7.71
C SER A 62 -3.87 -16.49 6.85
N ALA A 63 -3.49 -16.61 5.58
CA ALA A 63 -3.94 -17.69 4.71
C ALA A 63 -3.47 -19.07 5.20
N LEU A 64 -2.22 -19.19 5.65
CA LEU A 64 -1.71 -20.42 6.25
C LEU A 64 -2.44 -20.78 7.56
N ALA A 65 -2.72 -19.78 8.41
CA ALA A 65 -3.53 -19.99 9.61
C ALA A 65 -4.96 -20.47 9.26
N CYS A 66 -5.56 -19.88 8.22
CA CYS A 66 -6.86 -20.29 7.68
C CYS A 66 -6.83 -21.74 7.18
N GLU A 67 -5.79 -22.14 6.45
CA GLU A 67 -5.60 -23.52 5.98
C GLU A 67 -5.54 -24.51 7.16
N ASN A 68 -4.74 -24.20 8.18
CA ASN A 68 -4.62 -25.05 9.37
C ASN A 68 -5.94 -25.16 10.14
N ALA A 69 -6.67 -24.05 10.29
CA ALA A 69 -7.99 -24.05 10.90
C ALA A 69 -9.00 -24.87 10.08
N THR A 70 -8.95 -24.78 8.75
CA THR A 70 -9.79 -25.57 7.84
C THR A 70 -9.51 -27.07 7.98
N LYS A 71 -8.23 -27.47 8.02
CA LYS A 71 -7.83 -28.86 8.27
C LYS A 71 -8.32 -29.36 9.63
N ALA A 72 -8.21 -28.53 10.67
CA ALA A 72 -8.73 -28.85 11.99
C ALA A 72 -10.26 -29.03 11.98
N ALA A 73 -10.99 -28.19 11.24
CA ALA A 73 -12.43 -28.33 11.07
C ALA A 73 -12.80 -29.65 10.39
N ILE A 74 -12.10 -30.01 9.29
CA ILE A 74 -12.33 -31.26 8.55
C ILE A 74 -11.98 -32.49 9.40
N SER A 75 -10.86 -32.46 10.13
CA SER A 75 -10.47 -33.57 11.00
C SER A 75 -11.48 -33.76 12.14
N SER A 76 -11.91 -32.67 12.78
CA SER A 76 -12.93 -32.72 13.84
C SER A 76 -14.26 -33.23 13.31
N ALA A 77 -14.59 -32.91 12.06
CA ALA A 77 -15.74 -33.44 11.34
C ALA A 77 -15.72 -34.97 11.24
N SER A 78 -14.58 -35.53 10.82
CA SER A 78 -14.45 -36.98 10.66
C SER A 78 -14.60 -37.76 11.98
N GLN A 79 -14.41 -37.08 13.11
CA GLN A 79 -14.56 -37.63 14.46
C GLN A 79 -15.89 -37.23 15.12
N SER A 80 -16.79 -36.59 14.37
CA SER A 80 -18.10 -36.10 14.85
C SER A 80 -18.03 -35.12 16.03
N VAL A 81 -16.94 -34.37 16.16
CA VAL A 81 -16.77 -33.34 17.21
C VAL A 81 -17.31 -32.00 16.71
N ILE A 82 -18.62 -31.80 16.84
CA ILE A 82 -19.36 -30.66 16.26
C ILE A 82 -18.81 -29.31 16.76
N GLU A 83 -18.64 -29.15 18.08
CA GLU A 83 -18.18 -27.88 18.68
C GLU A 83 -16.78 -27.48 18.20
N ALA A 84 -15.85 -28.45 18.10
CA ALA A 84 -14.51 -28.20 17.61
C ALA A 84 -14.49 -27.84 16.11
N ALA A 85 -15.35 -28.49 15.31
CA ALA A 85 -15.49 -28.18 13.90
C ALA A 85 -16.06 -26.77 13.66
N GLU A 86 -17.07 -26.36 14.44
CA GLU A 86 -17.64 -25.01 14.38
C GLU A 86 -16.62 -23.95 14.82
N ALA A 87 -15.91 -24.17 15.93
CA ALA A 87 -14.87 -23.25 16.41
C ALA A 87 -13.74 -23.07 15.38
N ALA A 88 -13.28 -24.16 14.77
CA ALA A 88 -12.25 -24.14 13.75
C ALA A 88 -12.71 -23.45 12.46
N ALA A 89 -13.95 -23.66 12.01
CA ALA A 89 -14.52 -22.95 10.86
C ALA A 89 -14.63 -21.44 11.12
N ASN A 90 -15.04 -21.03 12.32
CA ASN A 90 -15.08 -19.62 12.72
C ASN A 90 -13.68 -19.00 12.73
N ALA A 91 -12.67 -19.71 13.23
CA ALA A 91 -11.28 -19.26 13.21
C ALA A 91 -10.75 -19.11 11.76
N ALA A 92 -11.07 -20.06 10.88
CA ALA A 92 -10.74 -19.96 9.45
C ALA A 92 -11.37 -18.73 8.80
N GLY A 93 -12.63 -18.43 9.13
CA GLY A 93 -13.32 -17.21 8.67
C GLY A 93 -12.64 -15.92 9.11
N GLN A 94 -12.27 -15.80 10.39
CA GLN A 94 -11.55 -14.62 10.90
C GLN A 94 -10.17 -14.46 10.25
N ALA A 95 -9.45 -15.57 10.05
CA ALA A 95 -8.15 -15.55 9.37
C ALA A 95 -8.27 -15.11 7.90
N ALA A 96 -9.34 -15.52 7.19
CA ALA A 96 -9.60 -15.08 5.83
C ALA A 96 -9.94 -13.57 5.74
N LEU A 97 -10.68 -13.04 6.72
CA LEU A 97 -10.94 -11.60 6.83
C LEU A 97 -9.64 -10.83 7.07
N ALA A 98 -8.80 -11.28 8.01
CA ALA A 98 -7.49 -10.67 8.26
C ALA A 98 -6.59 -10.69 7.01
N ALA A 99 -6.59 -11.80 6.26
CA ALA A 99 -5.86 -11.88 4.99
C ALA A 99 -6.37 -10.86 3.96
N SER A 100 -7.70 -10.66 3.89
CA SER A 100 -8.32 -9.70 2.98
C SER A 100 -8.01 -8.25 3.34
N GLU A 101 -8.03 -7.91 4.63
CA GLU A 101 -7.64 -6.58 5.12
C GLU A 101 -6.16 -6.29 4.86
N ALA A 102 -5.29 -7.28 5.09
CA ALA A 102 -3.87 -7.18 4.77
C ALA A 102 -3.62 -6.99 3.27
N ALA A 103 -4.37 -7.68 2.40
CA ALA A 103 -4.30 -7.48 0.95
C ALA A 103 -4.75 -6.07 0.53
N ALA A 104 -5.81 -5.54 1.15
CA ALA A 104 -6.25 -4.16 0.92
C ALA A 104 -5.18 -3.13 1.35
N ALA A 105 -4.54 -3.35 2.51
CA ALA A 105 -3.44 -2.51 2.97
C ALA A 105 -2.23 -2.56 2.01
N ALA A 106 -1.87 -3.74 1.50
CA ALA A 106 -0.83 -3.89 0.50
C ALA A 106 -1.14 -3.13 -0.80
N SER A 107 -2.41 -3.18 -1.26
CA SER A 107 -2.87 -2.46 -2.44
C SER A 107 -2.79 -0.94 -2.27
N ALA A 108 -3.23 -0.42 -1.11
CA ALA A 108 -3.13 1.01 -0.80
C ALA A 108 -1.65 1.47 -0.77
N ALA A 109 -0.76 0.68 -0.18
CA ALA A 109 0.66 0.98 -0.15
C ALA A 109 1.30 0.95 -1.55
N ALA A 110 0.95 -0.03 -2.39
CA ALA A 110 1.44 -0.11 -3.77
C ALA A 110 0.94 1.07 -4.64
N SER A 111 -0.31 1.51 -4.44
CA SER A 111 -0.86 2.69 -5.11
C SER A 111 -0.12 3.98 -4.72
N ALA A 112 0.23 4.13 -3.43
CA ALA A 112 1.05 5.25 -2.96
C ALA A 112 2.47 5.21 -3.58
N ALA A 113 3.09 4.03 -3.65
CA ALA A 113 4.39 3.85 -4.30
C ALA A 113 4.33 4.18 -5.80
N ALA A 114 3.27 3.77 -6.51
CA ALA A 114 3.07 4.08 -7.93
C ALA A 114 2.89 5.58 -8.19
N THR A 115 2.12 6.26 -7.32
CA THR A 115 1.93 7.71 -7.40
C THR A 115 3.25 8.46 -7.19
N ALA A 116 4.02 8.06 -6.18
CA ALA A 116 5.32 8.65 -5.92
C ALA A 116 6.32 8.40 -7.08
N ALA A 117 6.32 7.19 -7.65
CA ALA A 117 7.14 6.85 -8.81
C ALA A 117 6.79 7.66 -10.06
N ALA A 118 5.50 7.92 -10.31
CA ALA A 118 5.05 8.76 -11.41
C ALA A 118 5.54 10.21 -11.29
N ILE A 119 5.63 10.73 -10.06
CA ILE A 119 6.12 12.09 -9.79
C ILE A 119 7.65 12.17 -9.88
N GLN A 120 8.35 11.17 -9.36
CA GLN A 120 9.80 11.15 -9.29
C GLN A 120 10.45 10.81 -10.64
N ALA A 121 9.79 9.99 -11.48
CA ALA A 121 10.28 9.50 -12.78
C ALA A 121 11.70 8.89 -12.73
N GLU A 122 12.14 8.43 -11.56
CA GLU A 122 13.42 7.74 -11.35
C GLU A 122 13.23 6.23 -11.50
N GLU A 123 14.21 5.57 -12.12
CA GLU A 123 14.19 4.11 -12.33
C GLU A 123 14.01 3.34 -11.02
N THR A 124 14.68 3.76 -9.93
CA THR A 124 14.55 3.10 -8.63
C THR A 124 13.14 3.19 -8.05
N ALA A 125 12.43 4.28 -8.31
CA ALA A 125 11.05 4.44 -7.84
C ALA A 125 10.09 3.57 -8.66
N VAL A 126 10.32 3.45 -9.97
CA VAL A 126 9.57 2.55 -10.85
C VAL A 126 9.76 1.09 -10.44
N GLN A 127 11.01 0.67 -10.16
CA GLN A 127 11.30 -0.67 -9.66
C GLN A 127 10.60 -0.94 -8.32
N ALA A 128 10.69 -0.02 -7.37
CA ALA A 128 10.02 -0.15 -6.07
C ALA A 128 8.49 -0.24 -6.21
N SER A 129 7.89 0.55 -7.10
CA SER A 129 6.46 0.46 -7.39
C SER A 129 6.08 -0.89 -8.00
N ALA A 130 6.88 -1.41 -8.94
CA ALA A 130 6.64 -2.72 -9.55
C ALA A 130 6.75 -3.86 -8.52
N GLU A 131 7.72 -3.80 -7.60
CA GLU A 131 7.84 -4.76 -6.51
C GLU A 131 6.66 -4.68 -5.54
N ALA A 132 6.20 -3.47 -5.21
CA ALA A 132 5.03 -3.27 -4.37
C ALA A 132 3.77 -3.87 -5.03
N ALA A 133 3.59 -3.70 -6.34
CA ALA A 133 2.49 -4.30 -7.09
C ALA A 133 2.53 -5.83 -7.07
N ARG A 134 3.71 -6.44 -7.23
CA ARG A 134 3.89 -7.90 -7.07
C ARG A 134 3.58 -8.39 -5.65
N ALA A 135 3.91 -7.59 -4.63
CA ALA A 135 3.53 -7.91 -3.26
C ALA A 135 2.01 -7.88 -3.09
N THR A 136 1.32 -6.88 -3.65
CA THR A 136 -0.15 -6.83 -3.68
C THR A 136 -0.75 -8.05 -4.37
N GLU A 137 -0.23 -8.44 -5.54
CA GLU A 137 -0.70 -9.63 -6.25
C GLU A 137 -0.64 -10.88 -5.36
N ARG A 138 0.51 -11.14 -4.74
CA ARG A 138 0.65 -12.26 -3.79
C ARG A 138 -0.34 -12.19 -2.64
N ALA A 139 -0.51 -11.00 -2.04
CA ALA A 139 -1.45 -10.78 -0.94
C ALA A 139 -2.90 -11.10 -1.36
N THR A 140 -3.30 -10.66 -2.56
CA THR A 140 -4.65 -10.91 -3.10
C THR A 140 -4.89 -12.38 -3.42
N ILE A 141 -3.89 -13.08 -3.95
CA ILE A 141 -3.96 -14.53 -4.18
C ILE A 141 -4.11 -15.27 -2.85
N ALA A 142 -3.32 -14.91 -1.83
CA ALA A 142 -3.40 -15.50 -0.50
C ALA A 142 -4.78 -15.26 0.14
N ALA A 143 -5.30 -14.04 0.08
CA ALA A 143 -6.64 -13.71 0.59
C ALA A 143 -7.75 -14.48 -0.13
N ALA A 144 -7.67 -14.61 -1.46
CA ALA A 144 -8.65 -15.36 -2.24
C ALA A 144 -8.63 -16.86 -1.90
N ALA A 145 -7.43 -17.45 -1.74
CA ALA A 145 -7.27 -18.82 -1.29
C ALA A 145 -7.86 -19.04 0.11
N ALA A 146 -7.56 -18.12 1.05
CA ALA A 146 -8.10 -18.17 2.41
C ALA A 146 -9.63 -18.09 2.43
N ALA A 147 -10.23 -17.22 1.62
CA ALA A 147 -11.69 -17.10 1.52
C ALA A 147 -12.35 -18.39 1.03
N LYS A 148 -11.74 -19.06 0.03
CA LYS A 148 -12.22 -20.34 -0.46
C LYS A 148 -12.14 -21.43 0.63
N MET A 149 -11.00 -21.54 1.31
CA MET A 149 -10.79 -22.52 2.38
C MET A 149 -11.73 -22.29 3.57
N ALA A 150 -11.93 -21.04 3.99
CA ALA A 150 -12.87 -20.70 5.04
C ALA A 150 -14.29 -21.14 4.69
N ASN A 151 -14.72 -20.92 3.44
CA ASN A 151 -16.03 -21.39 2.98
C ASN A 151 -16.13 -22.92 3.02
N GLU A 152 -15.08 -23.64 2.59
CA GLU A 152 -15.01 -25.10 2.71
C GLU A 152 -15.15 -25.54 4.18
N ALA A 153 -14.42 -24.92 5.11
CA ALA A 153 -14.53 -25.20 6.55
C ALA A 153 -15.96 -25.01 7.08
N PHE A 154 -16.63 -23.92 6.69
CA PHE A 154 -18.03 -23.67 7.05
C PHE A 154 -18.98 -24.70 6.47
N THR A 155 -18.79 -25.13 5.22
CA THR A 155 -19.65 -26.15 4.61
C THR A 155 -19.56 -27.47 5.39
N VAL A 156 -18.35 -27.88 5.76
CA VAL A 156 -18.11 -29.11 6.51
C VAL A 156 -18.74 -29.02 7.90
N ALA A 157 -18.49 -27.94 8.65
CA ALA A 157 -19.08 -27.72 9.96
C ALA A 157 -20.63 -27.77 9.92
N ARG A 158 -21.22 -27.14 8.89
CA ARG A 158 -22.68 -27.13 8.70
C ARG A 158 -23.25 -28.50 8.35
N THR A 159 -22.56 -29.30 7.55
CA THR A 159 -23.00 -30.67 7.21
C THR A 159 -23.01 -31.60 8.41
N LEU A 160 -22.01 -31.47 9.30
CA LEU A 160 -21.99 -32.22 10.56
C LEU A 160 -23.17 -31.87 11.45
N LYS A 161 -23.43 -30.57 11.63
CA LYS A 161 -24.52 -30.10 12.47
C LYS A 161 -25.86 -30.69 12.04
N LYS A 162 -26.14 -30.70 10.74
CA LYS A 162 -27.35 -31.30 10.17
C LYS A 162 -27.43 -32.82 10.30
N SER A 163 -26.30 -33.50 10.49
CA SER A 163 -26.25 -34.96 10.62
C SER A 163 -26.27 -35.43 12.07
N GLY A 164 -26.05 -34.51 13.03
CA GLY A 164 -26.12 -34.77 14.46
C GLY A 164 -27.46 -34.36 15.11
N GLU A 165 -28.35 -33.72 14.36
CA GLU A 165 -29.78 -33.53 14.69
C GLU A 165 -30.61 -34.73 14.21
#